data_AF-A0A7C1QXB9-F1
#
_entry.id   AF-A0A7C1QXB9-F1
#
_cell.length_a   1.000
_cell.length_b   1.000
_cell.length_c   1.000
_cell.angle_alpha   90.00
_cell.angle_beta   90.00
_cell.angle_gamma   90.00
#
_symmetry.space_group_name_H-M   'P 1'
#
loop_
_entity.id
_entity.type
_entity.pdbx_description
1 polymer ?
#
loop_
_entity_poly.entity_id
_entity_poly.type
_entity_poly.pdbx_seq_one_letter_code
_entity_poly.pdbx_strand_id
1 'polypeptide(L)'
;MHKKIEVVGRGVDSEFFRPLKKSNSKLRLIYVGRVSPEKNLEKLSFLGKYNDLSLTIVGEGSYLNRIKELLPFAEFKGNLQDEKLSGEYSASDIFIFPSKTDAYANVVSEALSCGLPVVAYEDAGVEDRVDNGLNGFLVSTNEDFELAVNKLKDPELRKKMSHQARLTALKLRWDDAFDQQLNAFPLAIKEYHNRLRRFFPILRKVLYSFNFSHAFLGAVKMAFYVFLANVSAGFIEGISAGMRQSLISFFMVGINTSFFEFLYVRSRRLSIILPSLLTRSSCS
;
A
#
# COMPACT_ATOMS: atom_id res chain seq x y z
N MET A 1 -5.58 -9.40 22.51
CA MET A 1 -5.31 -8.08 21.90
C MET A 1 -5.67 -8.17 20.44
N HIS A 2 -6.79 -7.56 20.03
CA HIS A 2 -7.16 -7.47 18.62
C HIS A 2 -6.19 -6.53 17.90
N LYS A 3 -5.65 -6.95 16.77
CA LYS A 3 -4.77 -6.15 15.92
C LYS A 3 -5.63 -5.02 15.35
N LYS A 4 -5.29 -3.75 15.63
CA LYS A 4 -5.99 -2.61 15.04
C LYS A 4 -5.57 -2.55 13.57
N ILE A 5 -6.47 -2.93 12.67
CA ILE A 5 -6.26 -2.89 11.22
C ILE A 5 -6.94 -1.60 10.75
N GLU A 6 -6.17 -0.71 10.13
CA GLU A 6 -6.65 0.53 9.54
C GLU A 6 -6.53 0.38 8.02
N VAL A 7 -7.65 0.59 7.32
CA VAL A 7 -7.71 0.50 5.86
C VAL A 7 -7.28 1.85 5.31
N VAL A 8 -6.13 1.90 4.63
CA VAL A 8 -5.64 3.11 3.95
C VAL A 8 -6.05 3.03 2.49
N GLY A 9 -6.85 4.00 2.04
CA GLY A 9 -7.26 4.12 0.65
C GLY A 9 -6.08 4.44 -0.28
N ARG A 10 -6.23 4.18 -1.58
CA ARG A 10 -5.31 4.67 -2.61
C ARG A 10 -5.96 5.85 -3.33
N GLY A 11 -5.18 6.89 -3.54
CA GLY A 11 -5.65 8.06 -4.28
C GLY A 11 -5.75 7.77 -5.79
N VAL A 12 -6.48 8.65 -6.48
CA VAL A 12 -6.54 8.73 -7.94
C VAL A 12 -6.13 10.13 -8.39
N ASP A 13 -5.47 10.23 -9.55
CA ASP A 13 -5.18 11.53 -10.16
C ASP A 13 -6.45 12.06 -10.85
N SER A 14 -7.27 12.79 -10.10
CA SER A 14 -8.50 13.40 -10.60
C SER A 14 -8.29 14.61 -11.52
N GLU A 15 -7.04 15.08 -11.70
CA GLU A 15 -6.73 16.07 -12.74
C GLU A 15 -6.47 15.39 -14.08
N PHE A 16 -5.79 14.25 -14.05
CA PHE A 16 -5.59 13.40 -15.22
C PHE A 16 -6.88 12.73 -15.72
N PHE A 17 -7.66 12.14 -14.80
CA PHE A 17 -8.99 11.62 -15.07
C PHE A 17 -10.03 12.68 -14.76
N ARG A 18 -10.61 13.29 -15.79
CA ARG A 18 -11.57 14.39 -15.62
C ARG A 18 -12.67 14.36 -16.67
N PRO A 19 -13.88 14.87 -16.35
CA PRO A 19 -14.93 14.96 -17.33
C PRO A 19 -14.51 15.87 -18.50
N LEU A 20 -14.74 15.41 -19.73
CA LEU A 20 -14.60 16.20 -20.95
C LEU A 20 -15.98 16.40 -21.59
N LYS A 21 -16.08 17.38 -22.51
CA LYS A 21 -17.33 17.63 -23.24
C LYS A 21 -17.65 16.43 -24.14
N LYS A 22 -18.83 15.85 -23.97
CA LYS A 22 -19.30 14.69 -24.72
C LYS A 22 -20.15 15.15 -25.92
N SER A 23 -20.05 14.43 -27.03
CA SER A 23 -20.90 14.64 -28.23
C SER A 23 -21.48 13.33 -28.77
N ASN A 24 -21.79 12.38 -27.89
CA ASN A 24 -22.26 11.07 -28.31
C ASN A 24 -23.75 11.12 -28.67
N SER A 25 -24.12 10.44 -29.75
CA SER A 25 -25.52 10.21 -30.14
C SER A 25 -26.18 9.08 -29.35
N LYS A 26 -25.40 8.12 -28.84
CA LYS A 26 -25.84 7.00 -28.00
C LYS A 26 -25.29 7.14 -26.58
N LEU A 27 -25.98 6.53 -25.63
CA LEU A 27 -25.50 6.43 -24.26
C LEU A 27 -24.39 5.40 -24.17
N ARG A 28 -23.20 5.83 -23.77
CA ARG A 28 -22.01 4.98 -23.81
C ARG A 28 -21.69 4.37 -22.45
N LEU A 29 -21.67 3.04 -22.40
CA LEU A 29 -21.24 2.27 -21.25
C LEU A 29 -19.78 1.84 -21.46
N ILE A 30 -19.00 1.83 -20.38
CA ILE A 30 -17.62 1.36 -20.42
C ILE A 30 -17.32 0.39 -19.29
N TYR A 31 -16.60 -0.67 -19.64
CA TYR A 31 -15.88 -1.53 -18.71
C TYR A 31 -14.38 -1.37 -18.95
N VAL A 32 -13.62 -1.26 -17.86
CA VAL A 32 -12.15 -1.27 -17.89
C VAL A 32 -11.65 -2.33 -16.92
N GLY A 33 -10.81 -3.24 -17.42
CA GLY A 33 -10.19 -4.26 -16.58
C GLY A 33 -9.80 -5.50 -17.35
N ARG A 34 -9.20 -6.47 -16.66
CA ARG A 34 -8.84 -7.75 -17.26
C ARG A 34 -10.09 -8.46 -17.78
N VAL A 35 -9.98 -9.14 -18.94
CA VAL A 35 -11.06 -9.95 -19.50
C VAL A 35 -10.87 -11.39 -19.08
N SER A 36 -11.43 -11.73 -17.93
CA SER A 36 -11.28 -13.03 -17.26
C SER A 36 -12.61 -13.51 -16.64
N PRO A 37 -12.77 -14.81 -16.36
CA PRO A 37 -14.04 -15.37 -15.87
C PRO A 37 -14.57 -14.71 -14.60
N GLU A 38 -13.70 -14.38 -13.65
CA GLU A 38 -14.06 -13.73 -12.38
C GLU A 38 -14.64 -12.32 -12.54
N LYS A 39 -14.45 -11.69 -13.72
CA LYS A 39 -15.03 -10.38 -14.05
C LYS A 39 -16.46 -10.46 -14.57
N ASN A 40 -16.98 -11.66 -14.82
CA ASN A 40 -18.41 -11.92 -15.05
C ASN A 40 -19.01 -11.11 -16.22
N LEU A 41 -18.20 -10.74 -17.22
CA LEU A 41 -18.60 -9.93 -18.37
C LEU A 41 -19.73 -10.55 -19.21
N GLU A 42 -19.90 -11.88 -19.17
CA GLU A 42 -21.01 -12.59 -19.82
C GLU A 42 -22.41 -12.13 -19.33
N LYS A 43 -22.48 -11.61 -18.10
CA LYS A 43 -23.71 -11.03 -17.53
C LYS A 43 -24.18 -9.79 -18.28
N LEU A 44 -23.31 -9.12 -19.04
CA LEU A 44 -23.65 -7.93 -19.82
C LEU A 44 -24.38 -8.23 -21.15
N SER A 45 -24.60 -9.50 -21.49
CA SER A 45 -25.27 -9.91 -22.74
C SER A 45 -26.66 -9.30 -22.93
N PHE A 46 -27.37 -9.00 -21.85
CA PHE A 46 -28.68 -8.32 -21.91
C PHE A 46 -28.60 -6.95 -22.59
N LEU A 47 -27.43 -6.28 -22.59
CA LEU A 47 -27.27 -4.96 -23.21
C LEU A 47 -27.49 -4.99 -24.73
N GLY A 48 -27.31 -6.14 -25.37
CA GLY A 48 -27.47 -6.29 -26.82
C GLY A 48 -28.88 -6.04 -27.34
N LYS A 49 -29.89 -6.01 -26.46
CA LYS A 49 -31.28 -5.69 -26.83
C LYS A 49 -31.56 -4.17 -26.93
N TYR A 50 -30.62 -3.32 -26.50
CA TYR A 50 -30.80 -1.87 -26.47
C TYR A 50 -30.03 -1.18 -27.59
N ASN A 51 -30.77 -0.62 -28.56
CA ASN A 51 -30.18 0.06 -29.72
C ASN A 51 -29.64 1.48 -29.40
N ASP A 52 -30.13 2.07 -28.31
CA ASP A 52 -29.77 3.40 -27.79
C ASP A 52 -28.50 3.39 -26.92
N LEU A 53 -27.99 2.20 -26.60
CA LEU A 53 -26.76 2.01 -25.84
C LEU A 53 -25.59 1.61 -26.75
N SER A 54 -24.38 1.95 -26.34
CA SER A 54 -23.14 1.36 -26.84
C SER A 54 -22.30 0.86 -25.67
N LEU A 55 -21.60 -0.25 -25.85
CA LEU A 55 -20.70 -0.81 -24.84
C LEU A 55 -19.27 -0.80 -25.37
N THR A 56 -18.34 -0.20 -24.63
CA THR A 56 -16.91 -0.31 -24.86
C THR A 56 -16.25 -1.16 -23.76
N ILE A 57 -15.43 -2.11 -24.17
CA ILE A 57 -14.63 -2.96 -23.29
C ILE A 57 -13.15 -2.64 -23.53
N VAL A 58 -12.49 -2.13 -22.49
CA VAL A 58 -11.05 -1.85 -22.49
C VAL A 58 -10.36 -2.86 -21.59
N GLY A 59 -9.36 -3.54 -22.16
CA GLY A 59 -8.56 -4.54 -21.49
C GLY A 59 -8.40 -5.82 -22.30
N GLU A 60 -7.53 -6.69 -21.81
CA GLU A 60 -7.20 -7.98 -22.39
C GLU A 60 -7.31 -9.09 -21.36
N GLY A 61 -7.30 -10.34 -21.83
CA GLY A 61 -7.26 -11.50 -20.96
C GLY A 61 -7.58 -12.79 -21.68
N SER A 62 -7.39 -13.90 -20.98
CA SER A 62 -7.58 -15.26 -21.50
C SER A 62 -9.01 -15.54 -21.98
N TYR A 63 -9.99 -14.76 -21.52
CA TYR A 63 -11.40 -14.96 -21.84
C TYR A 63 -11.92 -14.08 -22.98
N LEU A 64 -11.03 -13.29 -23.61
CA LEU A 64 -11.42 -12.27 -24.59
C LEU A 64 -12.22 -12.83 -25.77
N ASN A 65 -11.79 -13.96 -26.34
CA ASN A 65 -12.46 -14.55 -27.52
C ASN A 65 -13.91 -14.96 -27.18
N ARG A 66 -14.11 -15.62 -26.04
CA ARG A 66 -15.46 -16.00 -25.58
C ARG A 66 -16.34 -14.77 -25.31
N ILE A 67 -15.79 -13.71 -24.72
CA ILE A 67 -16.57 -12.49 -24.47
C ILE A 67 -16.91 -11.76 -25.79
N LYS A 68 -16.04 -11.79 -26.80
CA LYS A 68 -16.35 -11.27 -28.15
C LYS A 68 -17.51 -12.01 -28.81
N GLU A 69 -17.56 -13.34 -28.66
CA GLU A 69 -18.68 -14.16 -29.16
C GLU A 69 -20.00 -13.86 -28.45
N LEU A 70 -19.96 -13.67 -27.12
CA LEU A 70 -21.15 -13.39 -26.31
C LEU A 70 -21.65 -11.95 -26.43
N LEU A 71 -20.75 -11.00 -26.68
CA LEU A 71 -21.02 -9.57 -26.75
C LEU A 71 -20.62 -9.00 -28.13
N PRO A 72 -21.20 -9.48 -29.24
CA PRO A 72 -20.81 -9.04 -30.59
C PRO A 72 -21.14 -7.56 -30.88
N PHE A 73 -22.01 -6.96 -30.05
CA PHE A 73 -22.39 -5.55 -30.11
C PHE A 73 -21.42 -4.62 -29.37
N ALA A 74 -20.47 -5.17 -28.60
CA ALA A 74 -19.51 -4.39 -27.83
C ALA A 74 -18.28 -4.04 -28.69
N GLU A 75 -17.75 -2.84 -28.47
CA GLU A 75 -16.48 -2.40 -29.05
C GLU A 75 -15.32 -2.80 -28.12
N PHE A 76 -14.38 -3.60 -28.62
CA PHE A 76 -13.21 -4.03 -27.87
C PHE A 76 -11.99 -3.19 -28.27
N LYS A 77 -11.41 -2.46 -27.32
CA LYS A 77 -10.27 -1.56 -27.57
C LYS A 77 -8.90 -2.17 -27.22
N GLY A 78 -8.86 -3.39 -26.68
CA GLY A 78 -7.63 -3.99 -26.16
C GLY A 78 -7.10 -3.24 -24.94
N ASN A 79 -5.83 -3.41 -24.62
CA ASN A 79 -5.21 -2.72 -23.50
C ASN A 79 -4.88 -1.25 -23.86
N LEU A 80 -5.45 -0.30 -23.14
CA LEU A 80 -5.17 1.13 -23.29
C LEU A 80 -4.47 1.68 -22.05
N GLN A 81 -3.64 2.70 -22.24
CA GLN A 81 -2.92 3.40 -21.18
C GLN A 81 -3.04 4.90 -21.37
N ASP A 82 -2.73 5.62 -20.30
CA ASP A 82 -2.58 7.08 -20.28
C ASP A 82 -3.77 7.81 -20.93
N GLU A 83 -3.47 8.78 -21.79
CA GLU A 83 -4.44 9.72 -22.38
C GLU A 83 -5.52 9.00 -23.19
N LYS A 84 -5.18 7.86 -23.80
CA LYS A 84 -6.16 7.04 -24.53
C LYS A 84 -7.18 6.47 -23.57
N LEU A 85 -6.73 5.92 -22.44
CA LEU A 85 -7.62 5.37 -21.42
C LEU A 85 -8.48 6.48 -20.78
N SER A 86 -7.87 7.61 -20.39
CA SER A 86 -8.59 8.77 -19.85
C SER A 86 -9.61 9.31 -20.85
N GLY A 87 -9.27 9.33 -22.14
CA GLY A 87 -10.18 9.69 -23.23
C GLY A 87 -11.40 8.78 -23.30
N GLU A 88 -11.22 7.46 -23.18
CA GLU A 88 -12.35 6.52 -23.21
C GLU A 88 -13.27 6.65 -22.01
N TYR A 89 -12.74 6.86 -20.80
CA TYR A 89 -13.57 7.16 -19.64
C TYR A 89 -14.35 8.47 -19.84
N SER A 90 -13.67 9.53 -20.26
CA SER A 90 -14.26 10.87 -20.42
C SER A 90 -15.33 10.92 -21.52
N ALA A 91 -15.17 10.09 -22.55
CA ALA A 91 -16.13 9.94 -23.63
C ALA A 91 -17.27 8.97 -23.28
N SER A 92 -17.25 8.31 -22.11
CA SER A 92 -18.30 7.39 -21.67
C SER A 92 -19.30 8.06 -20.73
N ASP A 93 -20.45 7.44 -20.50
CA ASP A 93 -21.54 8.00 -19.69
C ASP A 93 -21.84 7.23 -18.42
N ILE A 94 -21.60 5.92 -18.43
CA ILE A 94 -21.81 5.03 -17.29
C ILE A 94 -20.63 4.07 -17.23
N PHE A 95 -20.08 3.88 -16.03
CA PHE A 95 -19.11 2.81 -15.78
C PHE A 95 -19.85 1.58 -15.28
N ILE A 96 -19.62 0.44 -15.92
CA ILE A 96 -20.22 -0.83 -15.52
C ILE A 96 -19.14 -1.77 -14.98
N PHE A 97 -19.42 -2.36 -13.83
CA PHE A 97 -18.48 -3.21 -13.11
C PHE A 97 -19.16 -4.51 -12.67
N PRO A 98 -19.37 -5.47 -13.61
CA PRO A 98 -20.07 -6.72 -13.32
C PRO A 98 -19.22 -7.72 -12.53
N SER A 99 -18.02 -7.34 -12.08
CA SER A 99 -17.16 -8.22 -11.29
C SER A 99 -17.80 -8.53 -9.94
N LYS A 100 -17.67 -9.78 -9.49
CA LYS A 100 -18.10 -10.19 -8.14
C LYS A 100 -16.99 -10.09 -7.10
N THR A 101 -15.73 -9.99 -7.53
CA THR A 101 -14.58 -9.89 -6.64
C THR A 101 -13.50 -9.02 -7.29
N ASP A 102 -13.17 -7.92 -6.62
CA ASP A 102 -11.99 -7.12 -6.91
C ASP A 102 -11.39 -6.62 -5.59
N ALA A 103 -10.07 -6.65 -5.48
CA ALA A 103 -9.42 -6.35 -4.22
C ALA A 103 -9.20 -4.84 -4.02
N TYR A 104 -9.17 -4.06 -5.11
CA TYR A 104 -8.77 -2.64 -5.03
C TYR A 104 -9.46 -1.73 -6.05
N ALA A 105 -10.12 -2.28 -7.08
CA ALA A 105 -10.99 -1.59 -8.04
C ALA A 105 -10.59 -0.13 -8.40
N ASN A 106 -9.29 0.15 -8.63
CA ASN A 106 -8.81 1.50 -8.95
C ASN A 106 -9.55 2.12 -10.13
N VAL A 107 -9.96 1.29 -11.09
CA VAL A 107 -10.79 1.64 -12.24
C VAL A 107 -12.10 2.32 -11.87
N VAL A 108 -12.67 2.02 -10.69
CA VAL A 108 -13.85 2.71 -10.15
C VAL A 108 -13.50 4.14 -9.76
N SER A 109 -12.34 4.37 -9.14
CA SER A 109 -11.91 5.72 -8.78
C SER A 109 -11.59 6.58 -10.01
N GLU A 110 -11.02 5.97 -11.05
CA GLU A 110 -10.78 6.60 -12.35
C GLU A 110 -12.11 7.00 -13.01
N ALA A 111 -13.08 6.07 -13.05
CA ALA A 111 -14.42 6.31 -13.57
C ALA A 111 -15.16 7.43 -12.82
N LEU A 112 -15.15 7.40 -11.48
CA LEU A 112 -15.74 8.45 -10.64
C LEU A 112 -15.06 9.79 -10.89
N SER A 113 -13.73 9.81 -11.09
CA SER A 113 -12.98 11.02 -11.44
C SER A 113 -13.43 11.60 -12.77
N CYS A 114 -13.73 10.78 -13.78
CA CYS A 114 -14.34 11.23 -15.03
C CYS A 114 -15.84 11.58 -14.90
N GLY A 115 -16.41 11.50 -13.70
CA GLY A 115 -17.81 11.81 -13.43
C GLY A 115 -18.77 10.74 -13.94
N LEU A 116 -18.34 9.48 -14.02
CA LEU A 116 -19.20 8.39 -14.45
C LEU A 116 -19.96 7.80 -13.25
N PRO A 117 -21.30 7.77 -13.27
CA PRO A 117 -22.05 6.92 -12.36
C PRO A 117 -21.62 5.46 -12.54
N VAL A 118 -21.48 4.75 -11.43
CA VAL A 118 -21.02 3.35 -11.40
C VAL A 118 -22.20 2.40 -11.20
N VAL A 119 -22.30 1.34 -11.99
CA VAL A 119 -23.20 0.21 -11.72
C VAL A 119 -22.34 -1.01 -11.42
N ALA A 120 -22.41 -1.53 -10.20
CA ALA A 120 -21.55 -2.61 -9.72
C ALA A 120 -22.32 -3.60 -8.85
N TYR A 121 -21.83 -4.83 -8.74
CA TYR A 121 -22.35 -5.76 -7.73
C TYR A 121 -21.91 -5.32 -6.33
N GLU A 122 -22.75 -5.57 -5.33
CA GLU A 122 -22.45 -5.29 -3.91
C GLU A 122 -21.15 -5.95 -3.47
N ASP A 123 -20.95 -7.24 -3.78
CA ASP A 123 -19.77 -8.01 -3.35
C ASP A 123 -18.44 -7.62 -4.05
N ALA A 124 -18.45 -6.61 -4.93
CA ALA A 124 -17.31 -6.27 -5.77
C ALA A 124 -16.16 -5.55 -5.05
N GLY A 125 -16.31 -5.20 -3.76
CA GLY A 125 -15.29 -4.49 -3.00
C GLY A 125 -15.20 -3.00 -3.38
N VAL A 126 -16.35 -2.37 -3.66
CA VAL A 126 -16.47 -1.00 -4.14
C VAL A 126 -17.30 -0.10 -3.21
N GLU A 127 -17.77 -0.65 -2.09
CA GLU A 127 -18.69 -0.01 -1.14
C GLU A 127 -18.04 1.15 -0.39
N ASP A 128 -16.71 1.25 -0.38
CA ASP A 128 -15.97 2.37 0.18
C ASP A 128 -15.91 3.60 -0.76
N ARG A 129 -16.37 3.46 -2.01
CA ARG A 129 -16.33 4.50 -3.05
C ARG A 129 -17.68 4.75 -3.71
N VAL A 130 -18.53 3.73 -3.80
CA VAL A 130 -19.83 3.82 -4.47
C VAL A 130 -20.94 3.92 -3.43
N ASP A 131 -21.50 5.12 -3.30
CA ASP A 131 -22.67 5.41 -2.48
C ASP A 131 -23.93 5.09 -3.29
N ASN A 132 -24.60 3.99 -2.93
CA ASN A 132 -25.79 3.49 -3.63
C ASN A 132 -26.89 4.56 -3.71
N GLY A 133 -27.38 4.84 -4.93
CA GLY A 133 -28.38 5.85 -5.22
C GLY A 133 -27.85 7.29 -5.29
N LEU A 134 -26.56 7.52 -4.99
CA LEU A 134 -25.96 8.86 -4.97
C LEU A 134 -24.97 9.07 -6.12
N ASN A 135 -23.93 8.23 -6.22
CA ASN A 135 -22.93 8.29 -7.29
C ASN A 135 -22.92 7.02 -8.18
N GLY A 136 -23.86 6.12 -7.94
CA GLY A 136 -23.96 4.84 -8.63
C GLY A 136 -25.07 3.96 -8.06
N PHE A 137 -25.10 2.71 -8.52
CA PHE A 137 -25.97 1.67 -8.02
C PHE A 137 -25.14 0.44 -7.65
N LEU A 138 -25.35 -0.03 -6.42
CA LEU A 138 -24.90 -1.34 -5.95
C LEU A 138 -26.07 -2.30 -6.05
N VAL A 139 -25.85 -3.44 -6.70
CA VAL A 139 -26.91 -4.40 -7.03
C VAL A 139 -26.50 -5.82 -6.62
N SER A 140 -27.48 -6.69 -6.36
CA SER A 140 -27.22 -8.09 -5.97
C SER A 140 -27.55 -9.08 -7.10
N THR A 141 -28.43 -8.71 -8.04
CA THR A 141 -28.91 -9.58 -9.13
C THR A 141 -28.63 -9.00 -10.52
N ASN A 142 -28.74 -9.84 -11.56
CA ASN A 142 -28.55 -9.37 -12.94
C ASN A 142 -29.72 -8.51 -13.41
N GLU A 143 -30.91 -8.81 -12.91
CA GLU A 143 -32.15 -8.07 -13.14
C GLU A 143 -32.04 -6.65 -12.56
N ASP A 144 -31.51 -6.52 -11.34
CA ASP A 144 -31.23 -5.22 -10.73
C ASP A 144 -30.15 -4.45 -11.47
N PHE A 145 -29.12 -5.13 -11.99
CA PHE A 145 -28.09 -4.52 -12.83
C PHE A 145 -28.71 -3.90 -14.09
N GLU A 146 -29.58 -4.65 -14.78
CA GLU A 146 -30.31 -4.15 -15.94
C GLU A 146 -31.22 -2.98 -15.56
N LEU A 147 -31.95 -3.07 -14.44
CA LEU A 147 -32.81 -2.00 -13.95
C LEU A 147 -32.01 -0.72 -13.64
N ALA A 148 -30.84 -0.85 -13.01
CA ALA A 148 -29.95 0.26 -12.71
C ALA A 148 -29.47 0.97 -13.99
N VAL A 149 -29.04 0.20 -15.00
CA VAL A 149 -28.67 0.76 -16.32
C VAL A 149 -29.86 1.48 -16.95
N ASN A 150 -31.06 0.91 -16.89
CA ASN A 150 -32.27 1.56 -17.42
C ASN A 150 -32.63 2.86 -16.69
N LYS A 151 -32.50 2.91 -15.36
CA LYS A 151 -32.69 4.15 -14.58
C LYS A 151 -31.72 5.22 -15.05
N LEU A 152 -30.46 4.86 -15.27
CA LEU A 152 -29.44 5.78 -15.76
C LEU A 152 -29.65 6.23 -17.21
N LYS A 153 -30.67 5.74 -17.95
CA LYS A 153 -31.06 6.34 -19.23
C LYS A 153 -31.68 7.73 -19.05
N ASP A 154 -32.32 8.00 -17.92
CA ASP A 154 -32.83 9.33 -17.55
C ASP A 154 -31.65 10.33 -17.46
N PRO A 155 -31.59 11.35 -18.34
CA PRO A 155 -30.50 12.30 -18.36
C PRO A 155 -30.41 13.14 -17.07
N GLU A 156 -31.53 13.43 -16.41
CA GLU A 156 -31.52 14.26 -15.19
C GLU A 156 -30.95 13.49 -14.00
N LEU A 157 -31.39 12.23 -13.81
CA LEU A 157 -30.79 11.35 -12.82
C LEU A 157 -29.30 11.12 -13.09
N ARG A 158 -28.95 10.79 -14.34
CA ARG A 158 -27.55 10.55 -14.74
C ARG A 158 -26.67 11.77 -14.50
N LYS A 159 -27.15 12.98 -14.81
CA LYS A 159 -26.41 14.23 -14.58
C LYS A 159 -26.19 14.49 -13.08
N LYS A 160 -27.19 14.26 -12.24
CA LYS A 160 -27.06 14.38 -10.78
C LYS A 160 -26.02 13.39 -10.24
N MET A 161 -26.12 12.12 -10.62
CA MET A 161 -25.17 11.10 -10.20
C MET A 161 -23.76 11.35 -10.74
N SER A 162 -23.62 11.85 -11.97
CA SER A 162 -22.34 12.21 -12.57
C SER A 162 -21.63 13.31 -11.79
N HIS A 163 -22.39 14.32 -11.35
CA HIS A 163 -21.85 15.36 -10.48
C HIS A 163 -21.38 14.79 -9.14
N GLN A 164 -22.19 13.93 -8.51
CA GLN A 164 -21.83 13.28 -7.25
C GLN A 164 -20.64 12.33 -7.38
N ALA A 165 -20.51 11.62 -8.50
CA ALA A 165 -19.35 10.78 -8.81
C ALA A 165 -18.06 11.60 -8.80
N ARG A 166 -18.05 12.75 -9.48
CA ARG A 166 -16.91 13.67 -9.47
C ARG A 166 -16.61 14.19 -8.07
N LEU A 167 -17.63 14.61 -7.32
CA LEU A 167 -17.45 15.07 -5.94
C LEU A 167 -16.88 13.99 -5.02
N THR A 168 -17.29 12.74 -5.21
CA THR A 168 -16.78 11.60 -4.44
C THR A 168 -15.30 11.39 -4.77
N ALA A 169 -14.94 11.34 -6.05
CA ALA A 169 -13.54 11.18 -6.46
C ALA A 169 -12.62 12.28 -5.94
N LEU A 170 -13.08 13.53 -5.91
CA LEU A 170 -12.31 14.65 -5.38
C LEU A 170 -12.02 14.56 -3.87
N LYS A 171 -12.79 13.76 -3.12
CA LYS A 171 -12.52 13.44 -1.70
C LYS A 171 -11.58 12.25 -1.53
N LEU A 172 -11.34 11.49 -2.59
CA LEU A 172 -10.44 10.33 -2.61
C LEU A 172 -9.04 10.73 -3.10
N ARG A 173 -8.69 12.02 -3.05
CA ARG A 173 -7.41 12.51 -3.55
C ARG A 173 -6.25 11.94 -2.75
N TRP A 174 -5.12 11.78 -3.44
CA TRP A 174 -3.87 11.27 -2.86
C TRP A 174 -3.42 12.03 -1.62
N ASP A 175 -3.69 13.34 -1.53
CA ASP A 175 -3.32 14.18 -0.39
C ASP A 175 -3.94 13.65 0.92
N ASP A 176 -5.22 13.27 0.90
CA ASP A 176 -5.94 12.75 2.08
C ASP A 176 -5.50 11.31 2.43
N ALA A 177 -5.20 10.49 1.42
CA ALA A 177 -4.71 9.12 1.62
C ALA A 177 -3.28 9.08 2.17
N PHE A 178 -2.40 9.97 1.70
CA PHE A 178 -1.05 10.14 2.24
C PHE A 178 -1.09 10.68 3.67
N ASP A 179 -1.99 11.63 3.98
CA ASP A 179 -2.14 12.16 5.33
C ASP A 179 -2.66 11.10 6.31
N GLN A 180 -3.60 10.24 5.92
CA GLN A 180 -4.00 9.09 6.74
C GLN A 180 -2.82 8.14 7.01
N GLN A 181 -2.03 7.83 5.97
CA GLN A 181 -0.88 6.95 6.09
C GLN A 181 0.20 7.56 7.00
N LEU A 182 0.50 8.85 6.82
CA LEU A 182 1.45 9.62 7.65
C LEU A 182 0.99 9.75 9.10
N ASN A 183 -0.32 9.92 9.35
CA ASN A 183 -0.87 9.97 10.71
C ASN A 183 -0.88 8.61 11.42
N ALA A 184 -0.88 7.50 10.69
CA ALA A 184 -0.75 6.16 11.26
C ALA A 184 0.69 5.86 11.75
N PHE A 185 1.72 6.47 11.15
CA PHE A 185 3.12 6.25 11.54
C PHE A 185 3.42 6.64 13.00
N PRO A 186 3.03 7.83 13.51
CA PRO A 186 3.21 8.19 14.92
C PRO A 186 2.57 7.21 15.90
N LEU A 187 1.39 6.65 15.56
CA LEU A 187 0.71 5.67 16.40
C LEU A 187 1.45 4.33 16.45
N ALA A 188 1.93 3.85 15.29
CA ALA A 188 2.75 2.64 15.20
C ALA A 188 4.09 2.80 15.95
N ILE A 189 4.75 3.95 15.81
CA ILE A 189 5.98 4.28 16.52
C ILE A 189 5.72 4.30 18.04
N LYS A 190 4.63 4.94 18.50
CA LYS A 190 4.26 5.02 19.92
C LYS A 190 3.96 3.63 20.51
N GLU A 191 3.25 2.78 19.77
CA GLU A 191 2.95 1.42 20.23
C GLU A 191 4.21 0.54 20.29
N TYR A 192 5.09 0.63 19.29
CA TYR A 192 6.38 -0.06 19.29
C TYR A 192 7.28 0.40 20.45
N HIS A 193 7.36 1.72 20.68
CA HIS A 193 8.09 2.30 21.81
C HIS A 193 7.55 1.82 23.16
N ASN A 194 6.23 1.71 23.30
CA ASN A 194 5.57 1.21 24.51
C ASN A 194 5.80 -0.30 24.72
N ARG A 195 5.84 -1.10 23.66
CA ARG A 195 6.19 -2.53 23.74
C ARG A 195 7.65 -2.73 24.17
N LEU A 196 8.58 -1.98 23.58
CA LEU A 196 9.99 -1.99 23.97
C LEU A 196 10.18 -1.59 25.44
N ARG A 197 9.51 -0.53 25.91
CA ARG A 197 9.54 -0.13 27.34
C ARG A 197 9.02 -1.19 28.29
N ARG A 198 8.02 -1.99 27.90
CA ARG A 198 7.50 -3.09 28.74
C ARG A 198 8.45 -4.29 28.77
N PHE A 199 9.16 -4.54 27.67
CA PHE A 199 10.09 -5.66 27.56
C PHE A 199 11.42 -5.43 28.29
N PHE A 200 11.93 -4.20 28.26
CA PHE A 200 13.21 -3.83 28.89
C PHE A 200 13.33 -4.18 30.39
N PRO A 201 12.36 -3.90 31.27
CA PRO A 201 12.45 -4.26 32.69
C PRO A 201 12.37 -5.77 32.95
N ILE A 202 11.67 -6.53 32.10
CA ILE A 202 11.59 -7.99 32.17
C ILE A 202 12.94 -8.60 31.74
N LEU A 203 13.47 -8.16 30.60
CA LEU A 203 14.79 -8.57 30.11
C LEU A 203 15.89 -8.21 31.12
N ARG A 204 15.79 -7.03 31.75
CA ARG A 204 16.70 -6.60 32.81
C ARG A 204 16.61 -7.55 34.02
N LYS A 205 15.42 -7.85 34.53
CA LYS A 205 15.26 -8.80 35.65
C LYS A 205 15.81 -10.19 35.33
N VAL A 206 15.58 -10.69 34.12
CA VAL A 206 16.10 -12.00 33.67
C VAL A 206 17.63 -11.96 33.54
N LEU A 207 18.21 -10.91 32.95
CA LEU A 207 19.67 -10.78 32.81
C LEU A 207 20.38 -10.65 34.16
N TYR A 208 19.76 -9.99 35.14
CA TYR A 208 20.32 -9.84 36.50
C TYR A 208 20.01 -11.01 37.45
N SER A 209 19.09 -11.92 37.10
CA SER A 209 18.84 -13.14 37.89
C SER A 209 19.85 -14.25 37.61
N PHE A 210 20.65 -14.13 36.55
CA PHE A 210 21.79 -15.01 36.31
C PHE A 210 23.06 -14.38 36.88
N ASN A 211 23.76 -15.10 37.74
CA ASN A 211 25.02 -14.69 38.36
C ASN A 211 26.17 -14.74 37.35
N PHE A 212 26.11 -13.90 36.33
CA PHE A 212 27.15 -13.79 35.33
C PHE A 212 28.25 -12.86 35.83
N SER A 213 29.51 -13.27 35.67
CA SER A 213 30.66 -12.40 35.96
C SER A 213 30.54 -11.10 35.13
N HIS A 214 31.03 -9.97 35.66
CA HIS A 214 30.94 -8.67 34.99
C HIS A 214 31.44 -8.66 33.53
N ALA A 215 32.36 -9.58 33.19
CA ALA A 215 32.85 -9.79 31.83
C ALA A 215 31.81 -10.44 30.90
N PHE A 216 31.02 -11.40 31.38
CA PHE A 216 29.99 -12.07 30.58
C PHE A 216 28.79 -11.14 30.32
N LEU A 217 28.37 -10.36 31.31
CA LEU A 217 27.36 -9.31 31.09
C LEU A 217 27.83 -8.27 30.06
N GLY A 218 29.12 -7.90 30.07
CA GLY A 218 29.72 -7.03 29.05
C GLY A 218 29.64 -7.64 27.64
N ALA A 219 29.94 -8.93 27.50
CA ALA A 219 29.89 -9.65 26.23
C ALA A 219 28.46 -9.80 25.70
N VAL A 220 27.49 -10.14 26.56
CA VAL A 220 26.07 -10.22 26.17
C VAL A 220 25.51 -8.85 25.77
N LYS A 221 25.92 -7.79 26.48
CA LYS A 221 25.52 -6.41 26.15
C LYS A 221 26.11 -5.97 24.81
N MET A 222 27.37 -6.29 24.54
CA MET A 222 28.00 -6.06 23.23
C MET A 222 27.34 -6.88 22.11
N ALA A 223 27.04 -8.16 22.34
CA ALA A 223 26.34 -9.00 21.37
C ALA A 223 24.94 -8.45 21.03
N PHE A 224 24.23 -7.92 22.03
CA PHE A 224 22.94 -7.26 21.83
C PHE A 224 23.05 -5.92 21.08
N TYR A 225 24.08 -5.12 21.34
CA TYR A 225 24.36 -3.90 20.57
C TYR A 225 24.75 -4.20 19.12
N VAL A 226 25.54 -5.25 18.87
CA VAL A 226 25.89 -5.72 17.53
C VAL A 226 24.66 -6.26 16.80
N PHE A 227 23.78 -6.98 17.49
CA PHE A 227 22.51 -7.42 16.94
C PHE A 227 21.59 -6.25 16.57
N LEU A 228 21.43 -5.26 17.46
CA LEU A 228 20.69 -4.04 17.17
C LEU A 228 21.30 -3.26 16.00
N ALA A 229 22.63 -3.14 15.95
CA ALA A 229 23.36 -2.51 14.86
C ALA A 229 23.12 -3.22 13.52
N ASN A 230 23.11 -4.55 13.50
CA ASN A 230 22.82 -5.34 12.30
C ASN A 230 21.35 -5.28 11.87
N VAL A 231 20.40 -5.25 12.82
CA VAL A 231 18.97 -5.02 12.52
C VAL A 231 18.76 -3.61 11.96
N SER A 232 19.46 -2.59 12.48
CA SER A 232 19.45 -1.25 11.89
C SER A 232 20.18 -1.20 10.53
N ALA A 233 21.24 -1.98 10.32
CA ALA A 233 21.97 -2.04 9.06
C ALA A 233 21.19 -2.77 7.95
N GLY A 234 20.37 -3.78 8.30
CA GLY A 234 19.39 -4.39 7.39
C GLY A 234 18.25 -3.45 6.99
N PHE A 235 18.00 -2.41 7.79
CA PHE A 235 17.14 -1.28 7.42
C PHE A 235 17.85 -0.27 6.49
N ILE A 236 19.19 -0.37 6.37
CA ILE A 236 20.09 0.52 5.60
C ILE A 236 20.60 -0.20 4.34
N GLU A 237 19.76 -0.99 3.67
CA GLU A 237 19.99 -1.33 2.26
C GLU A 237 19.64 -0.18 1.30
N GLY A 238 19.14 0.95 1.83
CA GLY A 238 18.78 2.15 1.05
C GLY A 238 19.69 3.37 1.20
N ILE A 239 20.84 3.31 1.89
CA ILE A 239 21.73 4.48 2.06
C ILE A 239 23.03 4.28 1.29
N SER A 240 23.42 5.29 0.51
CA SER A 240 24.56 5.27 -0.42
C SER A 240 25.88 4.84 0.22
N ALA A 241 26.71 4.16 -0.58
CA ALA A 241 27.96 3.52 -0.14
C ALA A 241 28.94 4.45 0.61
N GLY A 242 28.90 5.76 0.34
CA GLY A 242 29.75 6.75 1.02
C GLY A 242 29.41 6.93 2.52
N MET A 243 28.15 6.75 2.91
CA MET A 243 27.72 6.90 4.30
C MET A 243 28.02 5.63 5.12
N ARG A 244 28.01 4.45 4.49
CA ARG A 244 28.49 3.19 5.09
C ARG A 244 29.97 3.26 5.46
N GLN A 245 30.82 3.80 4.59
CA GLN A 245 32.25 3.93 4.89
C GLN A 245 32.51 4.91 6.05
N SER A 246 31.80 6.04 6.11
CA SER A 246 31.95 7.00 7.22
C SER A 246 31.55 6.39 8.57
N LEU A 247 30.49 5.58 8.61
CA LEU A 247 30.07 4.88 9.81
C LEU A 247 31.08 3.79 10.22
N ILE A 248 31.56 2.98 9.28
CA ILE A 248 32.58 1.95 9.56
C ILE A 248 33.89 2.58 10.07
N SER A 249 34.31 3.71 9.50
CA SER A 249 35.48 4.46 9.98
C SER A 249 35.26 5.04 11.38
N PHE A 250 34.05 5.56 11.68
CA PHE A 250 33.69 6.05 13.02
C PHE A 250 33.70 4.91 14.07
N PHE A 251 33.25 3.71 13.69
CA PHE A 251 33.28 2.52 14.55
C PHE A 251 34.71 1.98 14.76
N MET A 252 35.54 1.96 13.73
CA MET A 252 36.95 1.53 13.83
C MET A 252 37.76 2.46 14.74
N VAL A 253 37.52 3.78 14.70
CA VAL A 253 38.16 4.74 15.60
C VAL A 253 37.72 4.49 17.05
N GLY A 254 36.42 4.29 17.32
CA GLY A 254 35.90 4.03 18.67
C GLY A 254 36.39 2.69 19.29
N ILE A 255 36.62 1.67 18.47
CA ILE A 255 37.19 0.39 18.90
C ILE A 255 38.68 0.55 19.27
N ASN A 256 39.44 1.34 18.50
CA ASN A 256 40.87 1.55 18.76
C ASN A 256 41.13 2.39 20.03
N THR A 257 40.31 3.42 20.29
CA THR A 257 40.44 4.23 21.51
C THR A 257 40.11 3.43 22.78
N SER A 258 39.14 2.51 22.70
CA SER A 258 38.74 1.64 23.81
C SER A 258 39.74 0.51 24.07
N PHE A 259 40.45 0.04 23.04
CA PHE A 259 41.49 -0.98 23.17
C PHE A 259 42.80 -0.43 23.76
N PHE A 260 43.15 0.82 23.44
CA PHE A 260 44.29 1.52 24.05
C PHE A 260 44.06 1.87 25.53
N GLU A 261 42.85 2.31 25.90
CA GLU A 261 42.44 2.48 27.30
C GLU A 261 42.52 1.16 28.08
N PHE A 262 42.11 0.04 27.47
CA PHE A 262 42.19 -1.28 28.07
C PHE A 262 43.63 -1.77 28.31
N LEU A 263 44.56 -1.51 27.37
CA LEU A 263 45.99 -1.82 27.54
C LEU A 263 46.68 -0.89 28.54
N TYR A 264 46.32 0.40 28.56
CA TYR A 264 46.87 1.39 29.48
C TYR A 264 46.48 1.13 30.95
N VAL A 265 45.23 0.70 31.20
CA VAL A 265 44.75 0.33 32.54
C VAL A 265 45.38 -0.99 33.02
N ARG A 266 45.71 -1.91 32.11
CA ARG A 266 46.31 -3.22 32.46
C ARG A 266 47.82 -3.14 32.72
N SER A 267 48.54 -2.21 32.11
CA SER A 267 49.99 -2.03 32.33
C SER A 267 50.34 -1.44 33.71
N ARG A 268 49.42 -0.71 34.35
CA ARG A 268 49.61 -0.15 35.71
C ARG A 268 49.47 -1.17 36.86
N ARG A 269 49.06 -2.42 36.60
CA ARG A 269 49.04 -3.49 37.62
C ARG A 269 50.27 -4.39 37.61
N LEU A 270 51.19 -4.22 36.66
CA LEU A 270 52.46 -4.97 36.62
C LEU A 270 53.64 -4.24 37.27
N SER A 271 53.50 -2.96 37.65
CA SER A 271 54.53 -2.19 38.35
C SER A 271 54.49 -2.31 39.88
N ILE A 272 53.60 -3.15 40.45
CA ILE A 272 53.45 -3.33 41.91
C ILE A 272 53.91 -4.73 42.39
N ILE A 273 54.31 -5.64 41.48
CA ILE A 273 54.65 -7.04 41.84
C ILE A 273 56.13 -7.43 41.55
N LEU A 274 57.00 -6.50 41.10
CA LEU A 274 58.35 -6.86 40.61
C LEU A 274 59.61 -6.43 41.40
N PRO A 275 59.58 -5.90 42.65
CA PRO A 275 60.82 -5.83 43.45
C PRO A 275 61.09 -7.02 44.38
N SER A 276 60.14 -7.94 44.59
CA SER A 276 60.29 -9.03 45.58
C SER A 276 60.85 -10.36 45.01
N LEU A 277 61.26 -10.38 43.74
CA LEU A 277 61.76 -11.59 43.06
C LEU A 277 63.20 -11.48 42.53
N LEU A 278 63.92 -10.38 42.78
CA LEU A 278 65.28 -10.18 42.24
C LEU A 278 66.25 -9.45 43.21
N THR A 279 66.45 -9.93 44.45
CA THR A 279 67.74 -9.76 45.20
C THR A 279 67.72 -10.29 46.66
N ARG A 280 67.95 -11.60 46.82
CA ARG A 280 68.80 -12.26 47.84
C ARG A 280 69.21 -13.57 47.16
N SER A 281 70.45 -13.98 46.96
CA SER A 281 71.77 -13.57 47.42
C SER A 281 72.76 -14.48 46.69
N SER A 282 73.85 -13.94 46.14
CA SER A 282 75.05 -14.73 45.86
C SER A 282 76.22 -14.05 46.56
N CYS A 283 76.47 -14.48 47.81
CA CYS A 283 77.79 -14.44 48.42
C CYS A 283 78.48 -15.77 48.09
N SER A 284 79.58 -15.69 47.33
CA SER A 284 80.81 -16.49 47.40
C SER A 284 81.58 -16.31 46.10
#